data_AF-A0A3S0FJJ8-F1
#
_entry.id   AF-A0A3S0FJJ8-F1
#
_cell.length_a   1.000
_cell.length_b   1.000
_cell.length_c   1.000
_cell.angle_alpha   90.00
_cell.angle_beta   90.00
_cell.angle_gamma   90.00
#
_symmetry.space_group_name_H-M   'P 1'
#
loop_
_entity.id
_entity.type
_entity.pdbx_description
1 polymer ?
#
loop_
_entity_poly.entity_id
_entity_poly.type
_entity_poly.pdbx_seq_one_letter_code
_entity_poly.pdbx_strand_id
1 'polypeptide(L)'
;MPLPPVDLWSVFLAALLNPLVVVVAVLMGRQADQWQKVPVAGFAAAVIGSAALYVLVRVGLLGGGAAGRAAAGVFIAEFLIGTIWAALAYAFAHRARW
;
A
#
# COMPACT_ATOMS: atom_id res chain seq x y z
N MET A 1 26.62 17.98 -5.44
CA MET A 1 26.50 16.86 -6.40
C MET A 1 25.02 16.58 -6.63
N PRO A 2 24.54 16.42 -7.88
CA PRO A 2 23.16 16.02 -8.13
C PRO A 2 22.89 14.66 -7.48
N LEU A 3 21.73 14.54 -6.84
CA LEU A 3 21.32 13.27 -6.24
C LEU A 3 21.04 12.25 -7.36
N PRO A 4 21.41 10.97 -7.19
CA PRO A 4 21.11 9.95 -8.18
C PRO A 4 19.59 9.84 -8.37
N PRO A 5 19.08 9.55 -9.58
CA PRO A 5 17.64 9.39 -9.83
C PRO A 5 16.96 8.40 -8.87
N VAL A 6 15.67 8.59 -8.62
CA VAL A 6 14.89 7.61 -7.84
C VAL A 6 14.71 6.36 -8.69
N ASP A 7 15.11 5.20 -8.16
CA ASP A 7 14.85 3.92 -8.80
C ASP A 7 13.37 3.53 -8.61
N LEU A 8 12.60 3.60 -9.71
CA LEU A 8 11.17 3.27 -9.70
C LEU A 8 10.91 1.78 -9.45
N TRP A 9 11.86 0.91 -9.76
CA TRP A 9 11.70 -0.52 -9.52
C TRP A 9 11.71 -0.82 -8.02
N SER A 10 12.66 -0.23 -7.28
CA SER A 10 12.70 -0.30 -5.82
C SER A 10 11.42 0.23 -5.18
N VAL A 11 10.82 1.30 -5.73
CA VAL A 11 9.54 1.86 -5.27
C VAL A 11 8.40 0.87 -5.44
N PHE A 12 8.29 0.29 -6.64
CA PHE A 12 7.26 -0.69 -6.95
C PHE A 12 7.38 -1.93 -6.05
N LEU A 13 8.60 -2.46 -5.89
CA LEU A 13 8.84 -3.61 -5.02
C LEU A 13 8.54 -3.31 -3.55
N ALA A 14 8.90 -2.12 -3.06
CA ALA A 14 8.60 -1.73 -1.68
C ALA A 14 7.09 -1.74 -1.42
N ALA A 15 6.28 -1.26 -2.37
CA ALA A 15 4.83 -1.28 -2.25
C ALA A 15 4.24 -2.70 -2.41
N LEU A 16 4.73 -3.46 -3.39
CA LEU A 16 4.22 -4.81 -3.71
C LEU A 16 4.51 -5.81 -2.59
N LEU A 17 5.70 -5.72 -1.98
CA LEU A 17 6.16 -6.64 -0.94
C LEU A 17 5.75 -6.20 0.46
N ASN A 18 4.95 -5.13 0.60
CA ASN A 18 4.47 -4.69 1.89
C ASN A 18 3.24 -5.52 2.33
N PRO A 19 3.39 -6.47 3.27
CA PRO A 19 2.28 -7.34 3.66
C PRO A 19 1.13 -6.57 4.34
N LEU A 20 1.42 -5.42 4.96
CA LEU A 20 0.40 -4.63 5.64
C LEU A 20 -0.60 -4.01 4.66
N VAL A 21 -0.14 -3.65 3.46
CA VAL A 21 -1.02 -3.14 2.40
C VAL A 21 -2.06 -4.21 2.05
N VAL A 22 -1.62 -5.45 1.85
CA VAL A 22 -2.51 -6.58 1.52
C VAL A 22 -3.48 -6.86 2.66
N VAL A 23 -2.98 -6.97 3.89
CA VAL A 23 -3.81 -7.29 5.06
C VAL A 23 -4.89 -6.24 5.28
N VAL A 24 -4.53 -4.95 5.30
CA VAL A 24 -5.49 -3.85 5.53
C VAL A 24 -6.49 -3.75 4.38
N ALA A 25 -6.02 -3.83 3.14
CA ALA A 25 -6.88 -3.78 1.96
C ALA A 25 -7.91 -4.92 1.96
N VAL A 26 -7.51 -6.14 2.28
CA VAL A 26 -8.40 -7.30 2.32
C VAL A 26 -9.40 -7.16 3.47
N LEU A 27 -8.96 -6.82 4.67
CA LEU A 27 -9.85 -6.67 5.84
C LEU A 27 -10.92 -5.60 5.59
N MET A 28 -10.51 -4.42 5.10
CA MET A 28 -11.45 -3.33 4.83
C MET A 28 -12.29 -3.58 3.58
N GLY A 29 -11.73 -4.16 2.52
CA GLY A 29 -12.45 -4.50 1.30
C GLY A 29 -13.59 -5.50 1.53
N ARG A 30 -13.39 -6.49 2.42
CA ARG A 30 -14.46 -7.43 2.81
C ARG A 30 -15.60 -6.77 3.57
N GLN A 31 -15.34 -5.68 4.27
CA GLN A 31 -16.30 -4.94 5.09
C GLN A 31 -16.95 -3.76 4.34
N ALA A 32 -16.52 -3.48 3.11
CA ALA A 32 -17.09 -2.41 2.32
C ALA A 32 -18.52 -2.76 1.89
N ASP A 33 -19.51 -1.99 2.35
CA ASP A 33 -20.92 -2.15 1.95
C ASP A 33 -21.24 -1.58 0.56
N GLN A 34 -20.35 -0.71 0.05
CA GLN A 34 -20.54 0.05 -1.16
C GLN A 34 -19.23 0.06 -1.95
N TRP A 35 -19.33 0.06 -3.28
CA TRP A 35 -18.15 0.05 -4.15
C TRP A 35 -17.28 1.30 -3.95
N GLN A 36 -17.87 2.44 -3.56
CA GLN A 36 -17.17 3.70 -3.27
C GLN A 36 -16.23 3.60 -2.06
N LYS A 37 -16.42 2.60 -1.17
CA LYS A 37 -15.52 2.37 -0.03
C LYS A 37 -14.26 1.61 -0.42
N VAL A 38 -14.18 1.03 -1.63
CA VAL A 38 -13.02 0.27 -2.09
C VAL A 38 -11.78 1.17 -2.25
N PRO A 39 -11.84 2.34 -2.91
CA PRO A 39 -10.73 3.29 -2.90
C PRO A 39 -10.35 3.76 -1.48
N VAL A 40 -11.32 3.93 -0.58
CA VAL A 40 -11.05 4.31 0.82
C VAL A 40 -10.25 3.22 1.54
N ALA A 41 -10.58 1.94 1.32
CA ALA A 41 -9.82 0.81 1.84
C ALA A 41 -8.39 0.76 1.27
N GLY A 42 -8.23 1.00 -0.04
CA GLY A 42 -6.90 1.12 -0.66
C GLY A 42 -6.08 2.28 -0.09
N PHE A 43 -6.71 3.43 0.17
CA PHE A 43 -6.07 4.59 0.78
C PHE A 43 -5.61 4.31 2.20
N ALA A 44 -6.48 3.69 3.02
CA ALA A 44 -6.12 3.27 4.37
C ALA A 44 -4.96 2.26 4.36
N ALA A 45 -4.96 1.32 3.43
CA ALA A 45 -3.86 0.37 3.24
C ALA A 45 -2.53 1.06 2.91
N ALA A 46 -2.54 2.07 2.03
CA ALA A 46 -1.36 2.87 1.72
C ALA A 46 -0.85 3.70 2.91
N VAL A 47 -1.77 4.31 3.68
CA VAL A 47 -1.39 5.07 4.89
C VAL A 47 -0.71 4.15 5.90
N ILE A 48 -1.29 2.98 6.19
CA ILE A 48 -0.73 2.02 7.13
C ILE A 48 0.59 1.44 6.60
N GLY A 49 0.65 1.08 5.32
CA GLY A 49 1.85 0.55 4.66
C GLY A 49 3.03 1.51 4.73
N SER A 50 2.79 2.76 4.32
CA SER A 50 3.80 3.82 4.36
C SER A 50 4.22 4.18 5.79
N ALA A 51 3.29 4.19 6.75
CA ALA A 51 3.61 4.41 8.15
C ALA A 51 4.53 3.30 8.70
N ALA A 52 4.28 2.05 8.34
CA ALA A 52 5.13 0.94 8.74
C ALA A 52 6.53 1.02 8.12
N LEU A 53 6.64 1.34 6.82
CA LEU A 53 7.93 1.57 6.17
C LEU A 53 8.70 2.72 6.82
N TYR A 54 8.02 3.82 7.18
CA TYR A 54 8.62 4.92 7.93
C TYR A 54 9.21 4.44 9.26
N VAL A 55 8.44 3.68 10.04
CA VAL A 55 8.91 3.13 11.33
C VAL A 55 10.11 2.22 11.13
N LEU A 56 10.06 1.29 10.18
CA LEU A 56 11.14 0.34 9.88
C LEU A 56 12.44 1.05 9.48
N VAL A 57 12.34 2.09 8.64
CA VAL A 57 13.47 2.93 8.27
C VAL A 57 13.98 3.71 9.49
N ARG A 58 13.08 4.25 10.31
CA ARG A 58 13.43 5.05 11.49
C ARG A 58 14.17 4.25 12.55
N VAL A 59 13.84 2.97 12.73
CA VAL A 59 14.52 2.06 13.66
C VAL A 59 15.76 1.39 13.06
N GLY A 60 16.12 1.70 11.82
CA GLY A 60 17.32 1.17 11.16
C GLY A 60 17.21 -0.27 10.65
N LEU A 61 16.00 -0.83 10.58
CA LEU A 61 15.76 -2.18 10.04
C LEU A 61 15.79 -2.20 8.50
N LEU A 62 15.59 -1.03 7.86
CA LEU A 62 15.67 -0.85 6.41
C LEU A 62 16.67 0.27 6.07
N GLY A 63 17.44 0.11 5.00
CA GLY A 63 18.49 1.05 4.59
C GLY A 63 17.99 2.49 4.41
N GLY A 64 18.55 3.42 5.21
CA GLY A 64 17.96 4.74 5.47
C GLY A 64 18.09 5.84 4.42
N GLY A 65 18.65 5.58 3.22
CA GLY A 65 19.02 6.64 2.27
C GLY A 65 17.98 6.99 1.20
N ALA A 66 17.24 6.00 0.69
CA ALA A 66 16.39 6.17 -0.50
C ALA A 66 14.89 6.35 -0.17
N ALA A 67 14.44 5.88 0.99
CA ALA A 67 13.01 5.78 1.33
C ALA A 67 12.30 7.13 1.42
N GLY A 68 12.95 8.16 2.01
CA GLY A 68 12.34 9.48 2.17
C GLY A 68 12.11 10.23 0.85
N ARG A 69 13.02 10.08 -0.11
CA ARG A 69 12.87 10.69 -1.45
C ARG A 69 11.80 10.01 -2.30
N ALA A 70 11.57 8.73 -2.05
CA ALA A 70 10.64 7.92 -2.81
C ALA A 70 9.28 7.74 -2.11
N ALA A 71 9.10 8.34 -0.92
CA ALA A 71 7.94 8.13 -0.07
C ALA A 71 6.61 8.39 -0.79
N ALA A 72 6.49 9.47 -1.56
CA ALA A 72 5.29 9.76 -2.34
C ALA A 72 5.03 8.70 -3.42
N GLY A 73 6.09 8.23 -4.09
CA GLY A 73 5.98 7.17 -5.10
C GLY A 73 5.57 5.83 -4.48
N VAL A 74 6.12 5.50 -3.32
CA VAL A 74 5.76 4.28 -2.56
C VAL A 74 4.30 4.38 -2.14
N PHE A 75 3.88 5.49 -1.55
CA PHE A 75 2.48 5.69 -1.15
C PHE A 75 1.51 5.53 -2.32
N ILE A 76 1.79 6.13 -3.48
CA ILE A 76 0.95 6.01 -4.67
C ILE A 76 0.91 4.55 -5.15
N ALA A 77 2.05 3.86 -5.19
CA ALA A 77 2.10 2.45 -5.58
C ALA A 77 1.32 1.57 -4.59
N GLU A 78 1.46 1.78 -3.28
CA GLU A 78 0.71 1.09 -2.23
C GLU A 78 -0.79 1.35 -2.35
N PHE A 79 -1.19 2.58 -2.70
CA PHE A 79 -2.59 2.94 -2.91
C PHE A 79 -3.21 2.18 -4.07
N LEU A 80 -2.53 2.11 -5.21
CA LEU A 80 -3.01 1.37 -6.38
C LEU A 80 -3.10 -0.13 -6.09
N ILE A 81 -2.05 -0.71 -5.50
CA ILE A 81 -1.99 -2.13 -5.14
C ILE A 81 -3.04 -2.47 -4.08
N GLY A 82 -3.15 -1.64 -3.03
CA GLY A 82 -4.15 -1.78 -1.98
C GLY A 82 -5.58 -1.67 -2.52
N THR A 83 -5.84 -0.77 -3.47
CA THR A 83 -7.16 -0.67 -4.11
C THR A 83 -7.50 -1.93 -4.90
N ILE A 84 -6.54 -2.53 -5.61
CA ILE A 84 -6.74 -3.80 -6.32
C ILE A 84 -7.08 -4.92 -5.33
N TRP A 85 -6.32 -5.05 -4.24
CA TRP A 85 -6.61 -6.07 -3.21
C TRP A 85 -7.95 -5.86 -2.53
N ALA A 86 -8.31 -4.61 -2.22
CA ALA A 86 -9.61 -4.27 -1.66
C ALA A 86 -10.75 -4.59 -2.62
N ALA A 87 -10.57 -4.33 -3.92
CA ALA A 87 -11.54 -4.63 -4.96
C ALA A 87 -11.77 -6.15 -5.10
N LEU A 88 -10.69 -6.94 -5.10
CA LEU A 88 -10.77 -8.40 -5.11
C LEU A 88 -11.52 -8.90 -3.88
N ALA A 89 -11.13 -8.42 -2.69
CA ALA A 89 -11.74 -8.80 -1.42
C ALA A 89 -13.24 -8.46 -1.36
N TYR A 90 -13.63 -7.27 -1.83
CA TYR A 90 -15.01 -6.84 -1.97
C TYR A 90 -15.79 -7.76 -2.92
N ALA A 91 -15.23 -8.02 -4.11
CA ALA A 91 -15.88 -8.85 -5.13
C ALA A 91 -16.11 -10.29 -4.63
N PHE A 92 -15.14 -10.89 -3.94
CA PHE A 92 -15.29 -12.23 -3.37
C PHE A 92 -16.31 -12.28 -2.22
N ALA A 93 -16.34 -11.26 -1.35
CA ALA A 93 -17.27 -11.22 -0.21
C ALA A 93 -18.73 -11.04 -0.65
N HIS A 94 -18.98 -10.26 -1.70
CA HIS A 94 -20.34 -9.95 -2.17
C HIS A 94 -20.85 -10.91 -3.26
N ARG A 95 -19.98 -11.61 -3.99
CA ARG A 95 -20.40 -12.73 -4.86
C ARG A 95 -20.99 -13.90 -4.07
N ALA A 96 -20.54 -14.13 -2.84
CA ALA A 96 -20.98 -15.25 -2.00
C ALA A 96 -22.34 -15.02 -1.31
N ARG A 97 -23.02 -13.91 -1.60
CA ARG A 97 -24.32 -13.52 -1.01
C ARG A 97 -25.52 -13.72 -1.97
N TRP A 98 -25.28 -14.33 -3.12
CA TRP A 98 -26.29 -14.79 -4.08
C TRP A 98 -26.33 -16.31 -4.08
#